data_AF-A0A1C5Q7M4-F1
#
_entry.id   AF-A0A1C5Q7M4-F1
#
_cell.length_a   1.000
_cell.length_b   1.000
_cell.length_c   1.000
_cell.angle_alpha   90.00
_cell.angle_beta   90.00
_cell.angle_gamma   90.00
#
_symmetry.space_group_name_H-M   'P 1'
#
loop_
_entity.id
_entity.type
_entity.pdbx_description
1 polymer ?
#
loop_
_entity_poly.entity_id
_entity_poly.type
_entity_poly.pdbx_seq_one_letter_code
_entity_poly.pdbx_strand_id
1 'polypeptide(L)'
;MLSIRDFFIYLFIMAGVTYLIRALPLVIFKGKITNRFVQSFLYYVPYAVLGAMTFPSILFSTGNLAASIAGLITACVLAFKEKSLIIVAAFACLASFCVILICQLI
;
A
#
# COMPACT_ATOMS: atom_id res chain seq x y z
N MET A 1 11.76 13.43 -26.59
CA MET A 1 10.42 13.82 -27.06
C MET A 1 9.66 12.53 -27.36
N LEU A 2 8.80 12.07 -26.45
CA LEU A 2 7.97 10.88 -26.68
C LEU A 2 6.85 11.29 -27.65
N SER A 3 6.75 10.63 -28.81
CA SER A 3 5.71 10.96 -29.79
C SER A 3 4.34 10.55 -29.24
N ILE A 4 3.29 11.33 -29.50
CA ILE A 4 1.92 11.07 -28.98
C ILE A 4 1.44 9.64 -29.33
N ARG A 5 1.89 9.11 -30.48
CA ARG A 5 1.57 7.74 -30.92
C ARG A 5 2.18 6.68 -30.02
N ASP A 6 3.44 6.84 -29.62
CA ASP A 6 4.13 5.89 -28.74
C ASP A 6 3.46 5.88 -27.36
N PHE A 7 3.07 7.04 -26.84
CA PHE A 7 2.32 7.13 -25.58
C PHE A 7 1.02 6.32 -25.62
N PHE A 8 0.23 6.46 -26.68
CA PHE A 8 -1.02 5.70 -26.84
C PHE A 8 -0.77 4.19 -26.97
N ILE A 9 0.28 3.78 -27.68
CA ILE A 9 0.68 2.38 -27.82
C ILE A 9 1.10 1.80 -26.46
N TYR A 10 1.94 2.50 -25.71
CA TYR A 10 2.35 2.07 -24.37
C TYR A 10 1.17 2.02 -23.38
N LEU A 11 0.25 3.00 -23.44
CA LEU A 11 -0.97 3.00 -22.63
C LEU A 11 -1.82 1.76 -22.91
N PHE A 12 -2.02 1.43 -24.19
CA PHE A 12 -2.85 0.28 -24.58
C PHE A 12 -2.20 -1.05 -24.18
N ILE A 13 -0.88 -1.17 -24.34
CA ILE A 13 -0.12 -2.36 -23.92
C ILE A 13 -0.17 -2.50 -22.40
N MET A 14 0.07 -1.42 -21.65
CA MET A 14 0.02 -1.43 -20.19
C MET A 14 -1.37 -1.80 -19.68
N ALA A 15 -2.43 -1.22 -20.26
CA ALA A 15 -3.82 -1.54 -19.94
C ALA A 15 -4.13 -3.00 -20.26
N GLY A 16 -3.75 -3.48 -21.45
CA GLY A 16 -3.95 -4.86 -21.88
C GLY A 16 -3.29 -5.87 -20.94
N VAL A 17 -2.00 -5.70 -20.66
CA VAL A 17 -1.23 -6.60 -19.78
C VAL A 17 -1.77 -6.57 -18.34
N THR A 18 -2.06 -5.38 -17.80
CA THR A 18 -2.57 -5.24 -16.42
C THR A 18 -3.96 -5.88 -16.27
N TYR A 19 -4.84 -5.69 -17.24
CA TYR A 19 -6.18 -6.26 -17.20
C TYR A 19 -6.14 -7.78 -17.38
N LEU A 20 -5.29 -8.27 -18.28
CA LEU A 20 -5.15 -9.71 -18.53
C LEU A 20 -4.64 -10.44 -17.28
N ILE A 21 -3.59 -9.91 -16.63
CA ILE A 21 -3.00 -10.52 -15.41
C ILE A 21 -3.93 -10.40 -14.19
N ARG A 22 -4.80 -9.39 -14.11
CA ARG A 22 -5.78 -9.26 -13.01
C ARG A 22 -7.07 -10.03 -13.23
N ALA A 23 -7.49 -10.20 -14.49
CA ALA A 23 -8.65 -10.99 -14.85
C ALA A 23 -8.35 -12.50 -14.89
N LEU A 24 -7.12 -12.90 -15.24
CA LEU A 24 -6.71 -14.31 -15.25
C LEU A 24 -6.99 -15.02 -13.92
N PRO A 25 -6.56 -14.49 -12.75
CA PRO A 25 -6.82 -15.11 -11.46
C PRO A 25 -8.32 -15.28 -11.21
N LEU A 26 -9.13 -14.27 -11.57
CA LEU A 26 -10.58 -14.30 -11.35
C LEU A 26 -11.31 -15.28 -12.28
N VAL A 27 -10.80 -15.49 -13.50
CA VAL A 27 -11.40 -16.40 -14.49
C VAL A 27 -10.97 -17.86 -14.26
N ILE A 28 -9.71 -18.11 -13.89
CA ILE A 28 -9.20 -19.46 -13.59
C ILE A 28 -9.72 -19.99 -12.25
N PHE A 29 -9.83 -19.15 -11.20
CA PHE A 29 -10.27 -19.60 -9.86
C PHE A 29 -11.80 -19.66 -9.67
N LYS A 30 -12.57 -19.76 -10.76
CA LYS A 30 -14.05 -19.89 -10.72
C LYS A 30 -14.55 -21.29 -10.33
N GLY A 31 -13.65 -22.26 -10.15
CA GLY A 31 -13.99 -23.59 -9.62
C GLY A 31 -14.08 -23.57 -8.10
N LYS A 32 -15.20 -24.03 -7.53
CA LYS A 32 -15.41 -24.14 -6.07
C LYS A 32 -14.20 -24.84 -5.41
N ILE A 33 -13.34 -24.09 -4.74
CA ILE A 33 -12.25 -24.65 -3.93
C ILE A 33 -12.91 -25.34 -2.74
N THR A 34 -13.04 -26.66 -2.79
CA THR A 34 -13.70 -27.48 -1.77
C THR A 34 -12.88 -27.64 -0.47
N ASN A 35 -11.70 -27.00 -0.37
CA ASN A 35 -10.77 -27.15 0.75
C ASN A 35 -10.54 -25.81 1.48
N ARG A 36 -10.99 -25.74 2.75
CA ARG A 36 -10.85 -24.57 3.67
C ARG A 36 -9.42 -24.04 3.76
N PHE A 37 -8.41 -24.89 3.58
CA PHE A 37 -7.01 -24.49 3.72
C PHE A 37 -6.54 -23.54 2.61
N VAL A 38 -6.85 -23.86 1.35
CA VAL A 38 -6.45 -23.05 0.19
C VAL A 38 -7.24 -21.74 0.14
N GLN A 39 -8.52 -21.76 0.51
CA GLN A 39 -9.34 -20.55 0.57
C GLN A 39 -8.85 -19.58 1.67
N SER A 40 -8.52 -20.12 2.84
CA SER A 40 -7.98 -19.29 3.94
C SER A 40 -6.62 -18.73 3.55
N PHE A 41 -5.75 -19.55 2.95
CA PHE A 41 -4.43 -19.10 2.50
C PHE A 41 -4.53 -17.99 1.45
N LEU A 42 -5.36 -18.17 0.41
CA LEU A 42 -5.51 -17.19 -0.66
C LEU A 42 -6.18 -15.89 -0.18
N TYR A 43 -7.03 -15.95 0.85
CA TYR A 43 -7.61 -14.76 1.48
C TYR A 43 -6.56 -13.97 2.28
N TYR A 44 -5.65 -14.63 3.01
CA TYR A 44 -4.65 -13.94 3.85
C TYR A 44 -3.41 -13.46 3.08
N VAL A 45 -3.06 -14.09 1.94
CA VAL A 45 -1.88 -13.72 1.12
C VAL A 45 -1.86 -12.23 0.71
N PRO A 46 -2.94 -11.65 0.15
CA PRO A 46 -2.95 -10.24 -0.25
C PRO A 46 -2.73 -9.28 0.93
N TYR A 47 -3.36 -9.55 2.07
CA TYR A 47 -3.21 -8.71 3.27
C TYR A 47 -1.79 -8.80 3.84
N ALA A 48 -1.21 -10.01 3.88
CA ALA A 48 0.17 -10.21 4.31
C ALA A 48 1.16 -9.50 3.38
N VAL A 49 0.96 -9.59 2.06
CA VAL A 49 1.79 -8.90 1.06
C VAL A 49 1.67 -7.38 1.17
N LEU A 50 0.45 -6.84 1.30
CA LEU A 50 0.24 -5.41 1.48
C LEU A 50 0.95 -4.91 2.75
N GLY A 51 0.85 -5.64 3.86
CA GLY A 51 1.59 -5.35 5.09
C GLY A 51 3.11 -5.43 4.90
N ALA A 52 3.61 -6.48 4.27
CA ALA A 52 5.04 -6.66 4.02
C ALA A 52 5.65 -5.59 3.09
N MET A 53 4.85 -5.01 2.18
CA MET A 53 5.28 -3.90 1.32
C MET A 53 5.23 -2.55 2.04
N THR A 54 4.23 -2.32 2.87
CA THR A 54 3.99 -1.02 3.53
C THR A 54 4.82 -0.84 4.80
N PHE A 55 4.97 -1.88 5.61
CA PHE A 55 5.69 -1.85 6.88
C PHE A 55 7.17 -1.42 6.77
N PRO A 56 7.98 -1.92 5.83
CA PRO A 56 9.33 -1.40 5.65
C PRO A 56 9.31 0.04 5.11
N SER A 57 8.42 0.33 4.15
CA SER A 57 8.37 1.65 3.50
C SER A 57 8.07 2.77 4.50
N ILE A 58 7.17 2.56 5.47
CA ILE A 58 6.83 3.59 6.46
C ILE A 58 7.96 3.87 7.46
N LEU A 59 8.78 2.86 7.77
CA LEU A 59 9.93 3.00 8.67
C LEU A 59 11.11 3.71 8.02
N PHE A 60 11.32 3.53 6.71
CA PHE A 60 12.44 4.13 5.99
C PHE A 60 12.08 5.43 5.24
N SER A 61 10.81 5.83 5.19
CA SER A 61 10.36 7.00 4.42
C SER A 61 10.96 8.35 4.85
N THR A 62 11.29 8.52 6.13
CA THR A 62 11.63 9.84 6.70
C THR A 62 13.13 10.03 6.92
N GLY A 63 13.96 9.01 6.69
CA GLY A 63 15.40 9.04 6.94
C GLY A 63 15.82 9.12 8.42
N ASN A 64 14.89 9.48 9.32
CA ASN A 64 15.05 9.48 10.76
C ASN A 64 14.05 8.50 11.42
N LEU A 65 14.60 7.50 12.10
CA LEU A 65 13.83 6.42 12.73
C LEU A 65 12.83 6.95 13.78
N ALA A 66 13.17 8.01 14.50
CA ALA A 66 12.30 8.61 15.53
C ALA A 66 11.03 9.22 14.93
N ALA A 67 11.17 9.95 13.81
CA ALA A 67 10.03 10.57 13.12
C ALA A 67 9.12 9.52 12.47
N SER A 68 9.69 8.47 11.88
CA SER A 68 8.93 7.35 11.31
C SER A 68 8.17 6.55 12.37
N ILE A 69 8.77 6.28 13.53
CA ILE A 69 8.08 5.59 14.63
C ILE A 69 6.94 6.43 15.19
N ALA A 70 7.13 7.75 15.35
CA ALA A 70 6.07 8.64 15.80
C ALA A 70 4.90 8.69 14.80
N GLY A 71 5.17 8.74 13.50
CA GLY A 71 4.15 8.63 12.44
C GLY A 71 3.41 7.28 12.47
N LEU A 72 4.12 6.17 12.71
CA LEU A 72 3.53 4.84 12.80
C LEU A 72 2.63 4.68 14.03
N ILE A 73 3.06 5.17 15.20
CA ILE A 73 2.27 5.10 16.43
C ILE A 73 0.98 5.92 16.27
N THR A 74 1.09 7.15 15.76
CA THR A 74 -0.09 8.01 15.54
C THR A 74 -1.06 7.41 14.52
N ALA A 75 -0.55 6.84 13.42
CA ALA A 75 -1.37 6.12 12.46
C ALA A 75 -2.08 4.92 13.10
N CYS A 76 -1.36 4.13 13.91
CA CYS A 76 -1.90 2.93 14.57
C CYS A 76 -3.02 3.29 15.55
N VAL A 77 -2.80 4.28 16.42
CA VAL A 77 -3.80 4.75 17.40
C VAL A 77 -5.06 5.27 16.71
N LEU A 78 -4.92 6.03 15.62
CA LEU A 78 -6.06 6.56 14.86
C LEU A 78 -6.80 5.48 14.07
N ALA A 79 -6.08 4.48 13.54
CA ALA A 79 -6.67 3.34 12.84
C ALA A 79 -7.54 2.50 13.78
N PHE A 80 -7.11 2.29 15.03
CA PHE A 80 -7.92 1.58 16.05
C PHE A 80 -9.21 2.33 16.44
N LYS A 81 -9.30 3.64 16.19
CA LYS A 81 -10.52 4.43 16.45
C LYS A 81 -11.50 4.45 15.27
N GLU A 82 -11.39 3.49 14.34
CA GLU A 82 -12.24 3.35 13.15
C GLU A 82 -12.38 4.65 12.33
N LYS A 83 -11.34 5.49 12.33
CA LYS A 83 -11.32 6.73 11.56
C LYS A 83 -11.05 6.44 10.08
N SER A 84 -11.58 7.30 9.20
CA SER A 84 -11.37 7.18 7.75
C SER A 84 -9.88 7.20 7.39
N LEU A 85 -9.49 6.41 6.38
CA LEU A 85 -8.10 6.29 5.89
C LEU A 85 -7.44 7.65 5.62
N ILE A 86 -8.19 8.60 5.05
CA ILE A 86 -7.68 9.95 4.73
C ILE A 86 -7.29 10.72 5.98
N ILE A 87 -8.10 10.65 7.04
CA ILE A 87 -7.81 11.29 8.33
C ILE A 87 -6.57 10.66 8.95
N VAL A 88 -6.48 9.32 8.96
CA VAL A 88 -5.30 8.61 9.50
C VAL A 88 -4.03 9.03 8.77
N ALA A 89 -4.05 9.07 7.43
CA ALA A 89 -2.91 9.46 6.61
C ALA A 89 -2.49 10.92 6.86
N ALA A 90 -3.46 11.85 6.88
CA ALA A 90 -3.18 13.26 7.11
C ALA A 90 -2.53 13.51 8.49
N PHE A 91 -3.07 12.91 9.55
CA PHE A 91 -2.51 13.05 10.89
C PHE A 91 -1.15 12.36 11.05
N ALA A 92 -0.93 11.20 10.42
CA ALA A 92 0.36 10.53 10.43
C ALA A 92 1.45 11.35 9.71
N CYS A 93 1.12 11.96 8.57
CA CYS A 93 2.01 12.88 7.86
C CYS A 93 2.30 14.14 8.70
N LEU A 94 1.29 14.76 9.31
CA LEU A 94 1.49 15.92 10.18
C LEU A 94 2.36 15.59 11.41
N ALA A 95 2.13 14.43 12.03
CA ALA A 95 2.90 13.99 13.19
C ALA A 95 4.37 13.72 12.82
N SER A 96 4.61 12.96 11.74
CA SER A 96 5.98 12.69 11.26
C SER A 96 6.70 13.98 10.82
N PHE A 97 5.97 14.93 10.22
CA PHE A 97 6.50 16.25 9.86
C PHE A 97 6.84 17.13 11.07
N CYS A 98 5.99 17.16 12.11
CA CYS A 98 6.31 17.88 13.34
C CYS A 98 7.55 17.29 14.03
N VAL A 99 7.66 15.96 14.09
CA VAL A 99 8.79 15.30 14.77
C VAL A 99 10.09 15.46 13.99
N ILE A 100 10.08 15.35 12.66
CA ILE A 100 11.28 15.62 11.85
C ILE A 100 11.73 17.07 11.99
N LEU A 101 10.79 18.03 12.06
CA LEU A 101 11.10 19.45 12.23
C LEU A 101 11.74 19.73 13.59
N ILE A 102 11.21 19.13 14.67
CA ILE A 102 11.78 19.25 16.02
C ILE A 102 13.18 18.61 16.09
N CYS A 103 13.37 17.46 15.44
CA CYS A 103 14.65 16.74 15.44
C CYS A 103 15.72 17.38 14.54
N GLN A 104 15.34 18.19 13.55
CA GLN A 104 16.26 18.99 12.73
C GLN A 104 16.61 20.34 13.35
N LEU A 105 15.78 20.83 14.28
CA LEU A 105 16.02 22.08 15.00
C LEU A 105 16.99 21.91 16.19
N ILE A 106 17.19 20.66 16.64
CA ILE A 106 18.19 20.25 17.65
C ILE A 106 19.49 19.85 16.97
#